data_AF-A0A4W4GSS5-F1
#
_entry.id   AF-A0A4W4GSS5-F1
#
_cell.length_a   1.000
_cell.length_b   1.000
_cell.length_c   1.000
_cell.angle_alpha   90.00
_cell.angle_beta   90.00
_cell.angle_gamma   90.00
#
_symmetry.space_group_name_H-M   'P 1'
#
loop_
_entity.id
_entity.type
_entity.pdbx_description
1 polymer ?
#
loop_
_entity_poly.entity_id
_entity_poly.type
_entity_poly.pdbx_seq_one_letter_code
_entity_poly.pdbx_strand_id
1 'polypeptide(L)'
;FKSTYTSIHQIRACRFPYHLIKCKKNHPQLASALWTCPFNARHLMHKHELSHHMVNCVDRCSISNDYVETVESKRKFEIPINTWTMPTCDEDWDQGDLLSL
;
A
#
# COMPACT_ATOMS: atom_id res chain seq x y z
N PHE A 1 11.88 4.45 15.34
CA PHE A 1 11.03 4.00 16.47
C PHE A 1 11.48 2.60 16.83
N LYS A 2 11.85 2.39 18.10
CA LYS A 2 12.50 1.17 18.60
C LYS A 2 11.41 0.29 19.22
N SER A 3 11.24 -0.91 18.69
CA SER A 3 10.48 -2.00 19.32
C SER A 3 11.47 -3.09 19.71
N THR A 4 11.32 -3.65 20.90
CA THR A 4 12.28 -4.52 21.60
C THR A 4 12.13 -5.98 21.21
N TYR A 5 12.67 -6.39 20.07
CA TYR A 5 13.33 -7.69 19.84
C TYR A 5 13.79 -7.75 18.38
N THR A 6 14.89 -8.47 18.14
CA THR A 6 15.54 -8.70 16.83
C THR A 6 16.40 -7.55 16.31
N SER A 7 17.49 -7.90 15.62
CA SER A 7 18.46 -7.00 15.00
C SER A 7 17.82 -6.21 13.84
N ILE A 8 16.99 -5.23 14.20
CA ILE A 8 16.41 -4.29 13.24
C ILE A 8 17.49 -3.34 12.76
N HIS A 9 17.79 -3.38 11.46
CA HIS A 9 18.63 -2.39 10.80
C HIS A 9 18.10 -0.99 11.13
N GLN A 10 18.90 -0.21 11.84
CA GLN A 10 18.49 1.12 12.27
C GLN A 10 18.57 2.07 11.07
N ILE A 11 17.44 2.34 10.43
CA ILE A 11 17.36 3.14 9.20
C ILE A 11 16.57 4.41 9.48
N ARG A 12 16.98 5.51 8.86
CA ARG A 12 16.24 6.78 8.91
C ARG A 12 14.86 6.58 8.29
N ALA A 13 13.82 7.16 8.91
CA ALA A 13 12.44 7.00 8.46
C ALA A 13 12.25 7.33 6.97
N CYS A 14 12.88 8.40 6.49
CA CYS A 14 12.82 8.82 5.08
C CYS A 14 13.44 7.82 4.09
N ARG A 15 14.38 6.98 4.53
CA ARG A 15 15.03 5.96 3.69
C ARG A 15 14.38 4.59 3.82
N PHE A 16 13.41 4.44 4.72
CA PHE A 16 12.80 3.14 5.02
C PHE A 16 12.10 2.51 3.81
N PRO A 17 11.27 3.21 3.01
CA PRO A 17 10.61 2.59 1.86
C PRO A 17 11.61 2.06 0.83
N TYR A 18 12.64 2.85 0.52
CA TYR A 18 13.71 2.44 -0.37
C TYR A 18 14.49 1.24 0.19
N HIS A 19 14.78 1.25 1.49
CA HIS A 19 15.43 0.13 2.14
C HIS A 19 14.60 -1.15 2.03
N LEU A 20 13.28 -1.11 2.23
CA LEU A 20 12.45 -2.31 2.11
C LEU A 20 12.58 -2.98 0.75
N ILE A 21 12.58 -2.18 -0.32
CA ILE A 21 12.73 -2.69 -1.68
C ILE A 21 14.10 -3.37 -1.84
N LYS A 22 15.17 -2.73 -1.38
CA LYS A 22 16.54 -3.28 -1.49
C LYS A 22 16.75 -4.51 -0.58
N CYS A 23 16.22 -4.46 0.63
CA CYS A 23 16.33 -5.53 1.63
C CYS A 23 15.62 -6.80 1.16
N LYS A 24 14.42 -6.67 0.58
CA LYS A 24 13.69 -7.81 0.00
C LYS A 24 14.45 -8.45 -1.17
N LYS A 25 15.09 -7.65 -2.03
CA LYS A 25 15.91 -8.14 -3.13
C LYS A 25 17.17 -8.87 -2.65
N ASN A 26 17.83 -8.34 -1.63
CA ASN A 26 19.09 -8.90 -1.12
C ASN A 26 18.89 -10.10 -0.19
N HIS A 27 17.72 -10.22 0.45
CA HIS A 27 17.43 -11.27 1.43
C HIS A 27 16.07 -11.93 1.15
N PRO A 28 15.94 -12.72 0.07
CA PRO A 28 14.66 -13.32 -0.32
C PRO A 28 14.08 -14.26 0.75
N GLN A 29 14.93 -14.94 1.52
CA GLN A 29 14.54 -15.80 2.64
C GLN A 29 13.88 -15.03 3.80
N LEU A 30 14.32 -13.80 4.06
CA LEU A 30 13.70 -12.94 5.08
C LEU A 30 12.42 -12.32 4.51
N ALA A 31 12.43 -11.95 3.23
CA ALA A 31 11.27 -11.38 2.55
C ALA A 31 10.07 -12.34 2.52
N SER A 32 10.30 -13.65 2.41
CA SER A 32 9.23 -14.65 2.43
C SER A 32 8.69 -14.94 3.84
N ALA A 33 9.52 -14.78 4.87
CA ALA A 33 9.15 -15.02 6.27
C ALA A 33 8.41 -13.82 6.91
N LEU A 34 8.65 -12.61 6.39
CA LEU A 34 8.09 -11.37 6.90
C LEU A 34 6.79 -10.99 6.18
N TRP A 35 5.80 -10.59 6.97
CA TRP A 35 4.53 -10.05 6.53
C TRP A 35 4.45 -8.56 6.80
N THR A 36 3.79 -7.84 5.89
CA THR A 36 3.50 -6.42 6.04
C THR A 36 2.17 -6.24 6.76
N CYS A 37 2.11 -5.32 7.73
CA CYS A 37 0.85 -4.99 8.40
C CYS A 37 -0.17 -4.38 7.43
N PRO A 38 -1.47 -4.76 7.52
CA PRO A 38 -2.52 -4.20 6.68
C PRO A 38 -2.84 -2.73 7.00
N PHE A 39 -2.55 -2.27 8.22
CA PHE A 39 -2.85 -0.90 8.67
C PHE A 39 -1.70 0.08 8.39
N ASN A 40 -0.45 -0.41 8.40
CA ASN A 40 0.73 0.42 8.12
C ASN A 40 1.81 -0.40 7.41
N ALA A 41 2.11 -0.02 6.16
CA ALA A 41 3.13 -0.66 5.35
C ALA A 41 4.56 -0.56 5.92
N ARG A 42 4.78 0.26 6.95
CA ARG A 42 6.07 0.36 7.64
C ARG A 42 6.32 -0.75 8.64
N HIS A 43 5.28 -1.46 9.07
CA HIS A 43 5.42 -2.58 10.00
C HIS A 43 5.65 -3.88 9.23
N LEU A 44 6.79 -4.52 9.49
CA LEU A 44 7.12 -5.85 9.02
C LEU A 44 7.36 -6.75 10.22
N MET A 45 6.86 -7.98 10.12
CA MET A 45 6.94 -8.92 11.21
C MET A 45 6.80 -10.36 10.76
N HIS A 46 7.21 -11.29 11.61
CA HIS A 46 7.10 -12.70 11.27
C HIS A 46 5.63 -13.13 11.24
N LYS A 47 5.33 -14.13 10.42
CA LYS A 47 3.97 -14.66 10.26
C LYS A 47 3.28 -15.00 11.60
N HIS A 48 4.04 -15.54 12.57
CA HIS A 48 3.50 -15.90 13.88
C HIS A 48 3.17 -14.70 14.78
N GLU A 49 3.82 -13.55 14.57
CA GLU A 49 3.60 -12.32 15.35
C GLU A 49 2.48 -11.46 14.77
N LEU A 50 2.09 -11.71 13.52
CA LEU A 50 1.09 -10.91 12.81
C LEU A 50 -0.25 -10.86 13.57
N SER A 51 -0.75 -12.01 14.03
CA SER A 51 -2.03 -12.08 14.76
C SER A 51 -2.01 -11.25 16.04
N HIS A 52 -0.92 -11.33 16.81
CA HIS A 52 -0.74 -10.55 18.04
C HIS A 52 -0.67 -9.05 17.74
N HIS A 53 0.01 -8.67 16.65
CA HIS A 53 0.09 -7.27 16.25
C HIS A 53 -1.21 -6.71 15.74
N MET A 54 -2.01 -7.45 14.98
CA MET A 54 -3.28 -6.93 14.48
C MET A 54 -4.20 -6.46 15.61
N VAL A 55 -4.14 -7.11 16.79
CA VAL A 55 -4.91 -6.71 17.98
C VAL A 55 -4.32 -5.48 18.65
N ASN A 56 -2.99 -5.34 18.67
CA ASN A 56 -2.27 -4.30 19.40
C ASN A 56 -1.70 -3.18 18.51
N CYS A 57 -2.05 -3.14 17.22
CA CYS A 57 -1.45 -2.21 16.28
C CYS A 57 -1.92 -0.79 16.57
N VAL A 58 -0.97 0.12 16.81
CA VAL A 58 -1.25 1.55 17.08
C VAL A 58 -1.89 2.25 15.87
N ASP A 59 -1.56 1.81 14.65
CA ASP A 59 -2.10 2.37 13.42
C ASP A 59 -3.42 1.70 13.00
N ARG A 60 -3.93 0.74 13.78
CA ARG A 60 -5.28 0.22 13.58
C ARG A 60 -6.23 1.35 13.94
N CYS A 61 -6.65 2.13 12.95
CA CYS A 61 -7.67 3.14 13.12
C CYS A 61 -8.88 2.49 13.81
N SER A 62 -9.07 2.80 15.09
CA SER A 62 -10.37 2.69 15.71
C SER A 62 -11.23 3.69 14.96
N ILE A 63 -12.06 3.20 14.05
CA ILE A 63 -13.16 4.00 13.51
C ILE A 63 -13.93 4.44 14.74
N SER A 64 -13.73 5.68 15.21
CA SER A 64 -14.55 6.18 16.30
C SER A 64 -15.95 6.29 15.74
N ASN A 65 -16.90 5.69 16.44
CA ASN A 65 -18.30 5.61 16.04
C ASN A 65 -19.01 6.97 16.22
N ASP A 66 -18.26 8.07 16.18
CA ASP A 66 -18.72 9.43 16.43
C ASP A 66 -19.25 10.06 15.13
N TYR A 67 -19.16 9.33 14.01
CA TYR A 67 -19.84 9.68 12.77
C TYR A 67 -21.33 9.43 12.92
N VAL A 68 -22.03 10.39 13.53
CA VAL A 68 -23.47 10.53 13.35
C VAL A 68 -23.66 10.77 11.86
N GLU A 69 -24.22 9.79 11.16
CA GLU A 69 -24.46 9.83 9.73
C GLU A 69 -25.59 10.84 9.43
N THR A 70 -25.26 12.13 9.42
CA THR A 70 -26.18 13.19 9.00
C THR A 70 -26.39 13.12 7.49
N VAL A 71 -27.60 13.43 7.03
CA VAL A 71 -27.97 13.52 5.60
C VAL A 71 -27.06 14.46 4.80
N GLU A 72 -26.43 15.42 5.46
CA GLU A 72 -25.51 16.39 4.88
C GLU A 72 -24.14 15.77 4.56
N SER A 73 -23.70 14.80 5.37
CA SER A 73 -22.44 14.08 5.14
C SER A 73 -22.54 13.13 3.95
N LYS A 74 -23.72 12.53 3.71
CA LYS A 74 -23.99 11.69 2.51
C LYS A 74 -23.83 12.45 1.21
N ARG A 75 -24.37 13.68 1.14
CA ARG A 75 -24.30 14.53 -0.07
C ARG A 75 -22.88 14.96 -0.42
N LYS A 76 -21.98 15.02 0.55
CA LYS A 76 -20.60 15.48 0.34
C LYS A 76 -19.72 14.46 -0.41
N PHE A 77 -20.14 13.20 -0.47
CA PHE A 77 -19.43 12.11 -1.15
C PHE A 77 -20.13 11.65 -2.43
N GLU A 78 -21.21 12.32 -2.85
CA GLU A 78 -21.84 12.06 -4.13
C GLU A 78 -20.91 12.58 -5.25
N ILE A 79 -20.12 11.67 -5.82
CA ILE A 79 -19.31 11.95 -7.01
C ILE A 79 -20.28 11.89 -8.20
N PRO A 80 -20.36 12.95 -9.03
CA PRO A 80 -21.20 12.91 -10.23
C PRO A 80 -20.72 11.81 -11.17
N ILE A 81 -21.66 11.02 -11.70
CA ILE A 81 -21.37 9.99 -12.68
C ILE A 81 -20.76 10.68 -13.90
N ASN A 82 -19.51 10.33 -14.23
CA ASN A 82 -18.89 10.85 -15.45
C ASN A 82 -19.63 10.25 -16.66
N THR A 83 -20.07 11.10 -17.58
CA THR A 83 -20.67 10.70 -18.86
C THR A 83 -19.63 10.63 -19.96
N TRP A 84 -18.34 10.64 -19.61
CA TRP A 84 -17.24 10.63 -20.57
C TRP A 84 -17.16 9.25 -21.23
N THR A 85 -17.47 9.19 -22.52
CA THR A 85 -17.20 8.03 -23.34
C THR A 85 -15.83 8.19 -23.99
N MET A 86 -14.99 7.17 -23.88
CA MET A 86 -13.73 7.12 -24.61
C MET A 86 -14.03 7.29 -26.12
N PRO A 87 -13.50 8.34 -26.77
CA PRO A 87 -13.58 8.44 -28.23
C PRO A 87 -12.85 7.24 -28.83
N THR A 88 -13.39 6.70 -29.93
CA THR A 88 -12.72 5.64 -30.69
C THR A 88 -11.39 6.21 -31.17
N CYS A 89 -10.30 5.58 -30.75
CA CYS A 89 -8.96 5.98 -31.16
C CYS A 89 -8.69 5.27 -32.49
N ASP A 90 -8.73 6.01 -33.60
CA ASP A 90 -8.42 5.50 -34.95
C ASP A 90 -6.89 5.53 -35.23
N GLU A 91 -6.07 5.89 -34.24
CA GLU A 91 -4.62 5.88 -34.34
C GLU A 91 -4.08 4.47 -34.02
N ASP A 92 -3.75 3.75 -35.09
CA ASP A 92 -3.05 2.46 -35.04
C ASP A 92 -1.55 2.70 -34.81
N TRP A 93 -1.14 2.66 -33.54
CA TRP A 93 0.28 2.77 -33.13
C TRP A 93 1.13 1.55 -33.53
N ASP A 94 0.52 0.50 -34.10
CA ASP A 94 1.18 -0.73 -34.54
C ASP A 94 1.43 -0.76 -36.05
N GLN A 95 1.17 0.35 -36.75
CA GLN A 95 1.55 0.54 -38.15
C GLN A 95 3.05 0.87 -38.26
N GLY A 96 3.86 0.02 -37.65
CA GLY A 96 5.28 -0.10 -37.91
C GLY A 96 5.48 -0.59 -39.34
N ASP A 97 5.93 0.34 -40.16
CA ASP A 97 6.42 0.22 -41.53
C ASP A 97 7.01 -1.17 -41.85
N LEU A 98 6.18 -2.07 -42.38
CA LEU A 98 6.57 -3.38 -42.91
C LEU A 98 7.21 -3.25 -44.30
N LEU A 99 7.97 -2.17 -44.52
CA LEU A 99 8.77 -1.88 -45.69
C LEU A 99 10.13 -1.32 -45.29
N SER A 100 10.93 -2.14 -44.61
CA SER A 100 12.37 -2.07 -44.78
C SER A 100 12.90 -3.47 -45.14
N LEU A 101 13.48 -3.53 -46.34
CA LEU A 101 14.06 -4.69 -47.03
C LEU A 101 14.95 -5.59 -46.17
#